data_AF-F3YW30-F1
#
_entry.id   AF-F3YW30-F1
#
_cell.length_a   1.000
_cell.length_b   1.000
_cell.length_c   1.000
_cell.angle_alpha   90.00
_cell.angle_beta   90.00
_cell.angle_gamma   90.00
#
_symmetry.space_group_name_H-M   'P 1'
#
loop_
_entity.id
_entity.type
_entity.pdbx_description
1 polymer ?
#
loop_
_entity_poly.entity_id
_entity_poly.type
_entity_poly.pdbx_seq_one_letter_code
_entity_poly.pdbx_strand_id
1 'polypeptide(L)'
;MRYTPPVGTVDPNAPYVDGNPAAGIQGSAVPASAIEHPQREIAAVIEAAGLTPDAEDLTQLQQAIQALGPDRYQGFDLDGEHAAYTGDLDAIARNSLYAIQQGVAAHTPADMPADVLGFVQTMVHPGDAARTQILWSVDDPAHPGWWRRRSGGAWGDWLPVGTGSGLPVGTVLWVPGTTPPPGMLAINDGASVSRASVPQLWEYAQTCGLLITEAEWQAQAAAQSSVGCFSDGDGSTTFRLPRLRDYLRGADPSNGRDVGAWQGDAIRNITGAFGSGSTNGFSPGTPTSGAFRIGDTTYAAGIGSSATSSKDIAFDASLAVPTADENRPKSVSWLPCIQAASVPVNAGTVDMLALASDVAGLEGSKVAFSDFTQSLTGNGWVKLPNGLILQWGIFTSNAGGNTVSFPIAFPNAVSRCVVTPGLGSFTVGIGSATKETVIIYTYDSATKAAVGGVNNNYYAIGY
;
A
#
# COMPACT_ATOMS: atom_id res chain seq x y z
N MET A 1 -40.38 -39.73 -27.34
CA MET A 1 -41.43 -40.63 -27.86
C MET A 1 -41.85 -40.40 -29.33
N ARG A 2 -42.06 -41.47 -30.12
CA ARG A 2 -42.73 -41.43 -31.45
C ARG A 2 -44.26 -41.56 -31.28
N TYR A 3 -45.04 -40.75 -32.00
CA TYR A 3 -46.51 -40.82 -31.98
C TYR A 3 -47.03 -42.17 -32.50
N THR A 4 -48.05 -42.72 -31.82
CA THR A 4 -48.76 -43.95 -32.24
C THR A 4 -50.22 -43.59 -32.55
N PRO A 5 -50.68 -43.72 -33.81
CA PRO A 5 -52.04 -43.36 -34.21
C PRO A 5 -53.09 -44.44 -33.83
N PRO A 6 -54.40 -44.13 -33.83
CA PRO A 6 -55.48 -45.07 -33.54
C PRO A 6 -55.43 -46.38 -34.33
N VAL A 7 -55.89 -47.49 -33.75
CA VAL A 7 -55.90 -48.79 -34.45
C VAL A 7 -56.83 -48.74 -35.68
N GLY A 8 -56.32 -49.17 -36.83
CA GLY A 8 -57.09 -49.30 -38.07
C GLY A 8 -57.12 -48.04 -38.95
N THR A 9 -56.46 -46.96 -38.55
CA THR A 9 -56.29 -45.78 -39.42
C THR A 9 -55.15 -45.97 -40.43
N VAL A 10 -55.32 -45.41 -41.63
CA VAL A 10 -54.28 -45.36 -42.67
C VAL A 10 -53.46 -44.06 -42.61
N ASP A 11 -53.94 -43.05 -41.89
CA ASP A 11 -53.25 -41.79 -41.70
C ASP A 11 -52.32 -41.89 -40.47
N PRO A 12 -50.99 -41.82 -40.64
CA PRO A 12 -50.02 -41.94 -39.56
C PRO A 12 -50.13 -40.83 -38.49
N ASN A 13 -50.87 -39.75 -38.75
CA ASN A 13 -51.09 -38.63 -37.82
C ASN A 13 -52.57 -38.47 -37.41
N ALA A 14 -53.42 -39.47 -37.63
CA ALA A 14 -54.83 -39.40 -37.29
C ALA A 14 -55.04 -39.13 -35.78
N PRO A 15 -55.87 -38.14 -35.40
CA PRO A 15 -56.13 -37.85 -33.99
C PRO A 15 -57.00 -38.93 -33.34
N TYR A 16 -56.90 -39.07 -32.02
CA TYR A 16 -57.85 -39.85 -31.23
C TYR A 16 -59.16 -39.07 -31.08
N VAL A 17 -60.29 -39.75 -31.33
CA VAL A 17 -61.63 -39.19 -31.16
C VAL A 17 -62.42 -39.95 -30.09
N ASP A 18 -63.15 -39.24 -29.26
CA ASP A 18 -64.01 -39.84 -28.24
C ASP A 18 -65.25 -40.48 -28.87
N GLY A 19 -65.71 -41.58 -28.27
CA GLY A 19 -66.96 -42.20 -28.66
C GLY A 19 -68.16 -41.41 -28.14
N ASN A 20 -69.15 -41.17 -29.01
CA ASN A 20 -70.43 -40.59 -28.62
C ASN A 20 -71.56 -41.57 -29.01
N PRO A 21 -72.03 -42.41 -28.06
CA PRO A 21 -73.09 -43.39 -28.32
C PRO A 21 -74.41 -42.75 -28.77
N ALA A 22 -74.74 -41.56 -28.27
CA ALA A 22 -75.98 -40.86 -28.63
C ALA A 22 -75.98 -40.34 -30.07
N ALA A 23 -74.79 -40.07 -30.62
CA ALA A 23 -74.60 -39.65 -32.01
C ALA A 23 -74.21 -40.82 -32.95
N GLY A 24 -74.12 -42.07 -32.44
CA GLY A 24 -73.66 -43.22 -33.21
C GLY A 24 -72.19 -43.17 -33.61
N ILE A 25 -71.37 -42.33 -32.97
CA ILE A 25 -69.94 -42.17 -33.27
C ILE A 25 -69.15 -43.14 -32.40
N GLN A 26 -68.42 -44.06 -33.05
CA GLN A 26 -67.50 -44.96 -32.37
C GLN A 26 -66.19 -44.23 -32.04
N GLY A 27 -65.71 -44.37 -30.80
CA GLY A 27 -64.43 -43.80 -30.38
C GLY A 27 -63.24 -44.53 -31.00
N SER A 28 -62.12 -43.84 -31.08
CA SER A 28 -60.85 -44.40 -31.54
C SER A 28 -60.39 -45.55 -30.63
N ALA A 29 -60.03 -46.69 -31.23
CA ALA A 29 -59.37 -47.77 -30.51
C ALA A 29 -57.91 -47.39 -30.23
N VAL A 30 -57.51 -47.39 -28.95
CA VAL A 30 -56.15 -47.02 -28.50
C VAL A 30 -55.22 -48.22 -28.61
N PRO A 31 -54.13 -48.16 -29.42
CA PRO A 31 -53.11 -49.20 -29.44
C PRO A 31 -52.37 -49.25 -28.10
N ALA A 32 -51.99 -50.45 -27.65
CA ALA A 32 -51.28 -50.65 -26.39
C ALA A 32 -49.98 -49.82 -26.29
N SER A 33 -49.25 -49.67 -27.40
CA SER A 33 -48.01 -48.88 -27.45
C SER A 33 -48.22 -47.39 -27.19
N ALA A 34 -49.41 -46.84 -27.43
CA ALA A 34 -49.71 -45.44 -27.12
C ALA A 34 -49.78 -45.19 -25.59
N ILE A 35 -50.03 -46.23 -24.80
CA ILE A 35 -50.13 -46.19 -23.33
C ILE A 35 -48.85 -46.71 -22.68
N GLU A 36 -48.25 -47.77 -23.23
CA GLU A 36 -47.12 -48.46 -22.61
C GLU A 36 -45.78 -47.74 -22.83
N HIS A 37 -45.52 -47.22 -24.02
CA HIS A 37 -44.27 -46.53 -24.31
C HIS A 37 -44.04 -45.25 -23.47
N PRO A 38 -45.03 -44.36 -23.23
CA PRO A 38 -44.84 -43.23 -22.31
C PRO A 38 -44.56 -43.71 -20.88
N GLN A 39 -45.25 -44.76 -20.42
CA GLN A 39 -45.03 -45.33 -19.08
C GLN A 39 -43.60 -45.87 -18.95
N ARG A 40 -43.06 -46.54 -19.99
CA ARG A 40 -41.66 -46.98 -20.01
C ARG A 40 -40.66 -45.82 -20.08
N GLU A 41 -40.93 -44.77 -20.86
CA GLU A 41 -40.07 -43.57 -20.87
C GLU A 41 -40.03 -42.93 -19.46
N ILE A 42 -41.18 -42.84 -18.78
CA ILE A 42 -41.26 -42.32 -17.41
C ILE A 42 -40.51 -43.24 -16.42
N ALA A 43 -40.73 -44.55 -16.47
CA ALA A 43 -40.02 -45.51 -15.61
C ALA A 43 -38.50 -45.46 -15.82
N ALA A 44 -38.03 -45.33 -17.08
CA ALA A 44 -36.62 -45.20 -17.39
C ALA A 44 -36.00 -43.92 -16.80
N VAL A 45 -36.75 -42.81 -16.76
CA VAL A 45 -36.31 -41.56 -16.10
C VAL A 45 -36.23 -41.75 -14.58
N ILE A 46 -37.18 -42.46 -13.97
CA ILE A 46 -37.18 -42.78 -12.53
C ILE A 46 -35.99 -43.67 -12.16
N GLU A 47 -35.74 -44.74 -12.93
CA GLU A 47 -34.59 -45.62 -12.72
C GLU A 47 -33.25 -44.89 -12.94
N ALA A 48 -33.15 -44.03 -13.97
CA ALA A 48 -31.96 -43.23 -14.23
C ALA A 48 -31.66 -42.24 -13.09
N ALA A 49 -32.69 -41.80 -12.36
CA ALA A 49 -32.57 -40.99 -11.15
C ALA A 49 -32.14 -41.79 -9.90
N GLY A 50 -31.96 -43.12 -10.02
CA GLY A 50 -31.64 -44.00 -8.89
C GLY A 50 -32.83 -44.36 -8.00
N LEU A 51 -34.06 -44.06 -8.44
CA LEU A 51 -35.30 -44.38 -7.73
C LEU A 51 -35.86 -45.73 -8.20
N THR A 52 -36.60 -46.43 -7.33
CA THR A 52 -37.30 -47.68 -7.70
C THR A 52 -38.76 -47.35 -8.02
N PRO A 53 -39.29 -47.68 -9.22
CA PRO A 53 -40.68 -47.42 -9.57
C PRO A 53 -41.68 -48.04 -8.57
N ASP A 54 -42.64 -47.24 -8.11
CA ASP A 54 -43.66 -47.59 -7.13
C ASP A 54 -45.04 -47.17 -7.64
N ALA A 55 -45.98 -48.12 -7.67
CA ALA A 55 -47.34 -47.88 -8.14
C ALA A 55 -48.18 -47.00 -7.19
N GLU A 56 -47.78 -46.89 -5.92
CA GLU A 56 -48.47 -46.09 -4.91
C GLU A 56 -48.00 -44.62 -4.89
N ASP A 57 -46.87 -44.29 -5.53
CA ASP A 57 -46.32 -42.93 -5.57
C ASP A 57 -46.49 -42.27 -6.95
N LEU A 58 -47.51 -41.43 -7.07
CA LEU A 58 -47.80 -40.67 -8.30
C LEU A 58 -46.90 -39.43 -8.49
N THR A 59 -45.91 -39.22 -7.61
CA THR A 59 -44.97 -38.08 -7.67
C THR A 59 -43.58 -38.46 -8.16
N GLN A 60 -43.31 -39.74 -8.45
CA GLN A 60 -41.97 -40.21 -8.79
C GLN A 60 -41.35 -39.56 -10.03
N LEU A 61 -42.15 -39.19 -11.04
CA LEU A 61 -41.61 -38.43 -12.18
C LEU A 61 -41.10 -37.05 -11.75
N GLN A 62 -41.81 -36.37 -10.86
CA GLN A 62 -41.38 -35.10 -10.29
C GLN A 62 -40.10 -35.29 -9.46
N GLN A 63 -40.06 -36.31 -8.60
CA GLN A 63 -38.88 -36.64 -7.81
C GLN A 63 -37.67 -37.00 -8.69
N ALA A 64 -37.89 -37.74 -9.79
CA ALA A 64 -36.84 -38.10 -10.74
C ALA A 64 -36.32 -36.87 -11.49
N ILE A 65 -37.20 -35.95 -11.91
CA ILE A 65 -36.80 -34.66 -12.47
C ILE A 65 -36.02 -33.84 -11.43
N GLN A 66 -36.46 -33.84 -10.17
CA GLN A 66 -35.79 -33.21 -9.03
C GLN A 66 -34.51 -33.92 -8.58
N ALA A 67 -34.26 -35.17 -8.95
CA ALA A 67 -33.02 -35.86 -8.61
C ALA A 67 -32.02 -35.76 -9.78
N LEU A 68 -32.52 -35.80 -11.01
CA LEU A 68 -31.74 -35.57 -12.23
C LEU A 68 -31.40 -34.10 -12.45
N GLY A 69 -32.15 -33.17 -11.86
CA GLY A 69 -31.78 -31.77 -11.66
C GLY A 69 -32.31 -31.30 -10.31
N PRO A 70 -31.49 -30.74 -9.39
CA PRO A 70 -30.95 -29.38 -9.45
C PRO A 70 -29.51 -29.34 -8.88
N ASP A 71 -28.88 -30.49 -8.62
CA ASP A 71 -27.46 -30.59 -8.21
C ASP A 71 -26.49 -30.14 -9.32
N ARG A 72 -27.03 -29.84 -10.51
CA ARG A 72 -26.32 -29.21 -11.64
C ARG A 72 -26.25 -27.68 -11.54
N TYR A 73 -27.04 -27.06 -10.66
CA TYR A 73 -27.17 -25.61 -10.50
C TYR A 73 -27.18 -25.21 -9.01
N GLN A 74 -26.24 -25.73 -8.21
CA GLN A 74 -26.03 -25.17 -6.87
C GLN A 74 -25.64 -23.70 -7.02
N GLY A 75 -26.43 -22.81 -6.40
CA GLY A 75 -26.23 -21.35 -6.49
C GLY A 75 -27.12 -20.63 -7.51
N PHE A 76 -28.20 -21.23 -8.00
CA PHE A 76 -29.29 -20.51 -8.68
C PHE A 76 -30.57 -20.65 -7.86
N ASP A 77 -31.10 -19.56 -7.32
CA ASP A 77 -32.45 -19.54 -6.80
C ASP A 77 -33.47 -19.61 -7.96
N LEU A 78 -34.69 -20.07 -7.68
CA LEU A 78 -35.79 -20.07 -8.66
C LEU A 78 -36.16 -18.64 -9.12
N ASP A 79 -35.73 -17.64 -8.35
CA ASP A 79 -35.89 -16.21 -8.63
C ASP A 79 -34.77 -15.62 -9.51
N GLY A 80 -33.76 -16.42 -9.89
CA GLY A 80 -32.67 -16.02 -10.78
C GLY A 80 -31.48 -15.35 -10.10
N GLU A 81 -31.45 -15.30 -8.76
CA GLU A 81 -30.34 -14.76 -7.97
C GLU A 81 -29.32 -15.84 -7.57
N HIS A 82 -28.05 -15.45 -7.42
CA HIS A 82 -26.98 -16.34 -6.96
C HIS A 82 -26.89 -16.34 -5.42
N ALA A 83 -27.20 -17.49 -4.79
CA ALA A 83 -26.96 -17.67 -3.36
C ALA A 83 -25.46 -17.87 -3.05
N ALA A 84 -24.98 -17.31 -1.94
CA ALA A 84 -23.59 -17.48 -1.50
C ALA A 84 -23.28 -18.96 -1.19
N TYR A 85 -22.22 -19.49 -1.78
CA TYR A 85 -21.72 -20.82 -1.51
C TYR A 85 -21.06 -20.87 -0.13
N THR A 86 -21.49 -21.81 0.71
CA THR A 86 -21.07 -21.97 2.11
C THR A 86 -20.13 -23.16 2.33
N GLY A 87 -19.70 -23.82 1.24
CA GLY A 87 -18.85 -25.01 1.30
C GLY A 87 -17.36 -24.70 1.18
N ASP A 88 -16.59 -25.76 0.95
CA ASP A 88 -15.15 -25.68 0.69
C ASP A 88 -14.87 -25.51 -0.81
N LEU A 89 -14.10 -24.48 -1.17
CA LEU A 89 -13.71 -24.24 -2.57
C LEU A 89 -12.80 -25.36 -3.10
N ASP A 90 -12.02 -26.02 -2.24
CA ASP A 90 -11.11 -27.10 -2.63
C ASP A 90 -11.87 -28.37 -3.03
N ALA A 91 -13.05 -28.57 -2.43
CA ALA A 91 -13.93 -29.71 -2.65
C ALA A 91 -14.72 -29.63 -3.97
N ILE A 92 -14.67 -28.49 -4.68
CA ILE A 92 -15.40 -28.32 -5.94
C ILE A 92 -14.82 -29.27 -7.00
N ALA A 93 -15.64 -30.27 -7.37
CA ALA A 93 -15.24 -31.37 -8.25
C ALA A 93 -15.78 -31.26 -9.69
N ARG A 94 -16.36 -30.11 -10.06
CA ARG A 94 -17.10 -29.97 -11.32
C ARG A 94 -16.99 -28.55 -11.89
N ASN A 95 -17.18 -28.44 -13.21
CA ASN A 95 -17.32 -27.16 -13.89
C ASN A 95 -18.52 -26.42 -13.31
N SER A 96 -18.28 -25.25 -12.72
CA SER A 96 -19.28 -24.51 -11.97
C SER A 96 -18.87 -23.06 -11.78
N LEU A 97 -19.86 -22.21 -11.48
CA LEU A 97 -19.72 -20.81 -11.10
C LEU A 97 -20.49 -20.61 -9.79
N TYR A 98 -19.84 -20.09 -8.76
CA TYR A 98 -20.46 -19.82 -7.46
C TYR A 98 -20.21 -18.38 -7.03
N ALA A 99 -21.23 -17.76 -6.43
CA ALA A 99 -21.03 -16.57 -5.60
C ALA A 99 -20.37 -16.98 -4.27
N ILE A 100 -19.35 -16.26 -3.85
CA ILE A 100 -18.59 -16.53 -2.63
C ILE A 100 -18.33 -15.24 -1.87
N GLN A 101 -18.14 -15.38 -0.56
CA GLN A 101 -17.75 -14.29 0.33
C GLN A 101 -16.70 -14.81 1.31
N GLN A 102 -15.66 -14.02 1.57
CA GLN A 102 -14.63 -14.42 2.53
C GLN A 102 -15.25 -14.56 3.94
N GLY A 103 -14.90 -15.65 4.64
CA GLY A 103 -15.46 -15.98 5.95
C GLY A 103 -16.76 -16.77 5.91
N VAL A 104 -17.41 -16.87 4.74
CA VAL A 104 -18.58 -17.74 4.52
C VAL A 104 -18.15 -19.06 3.89
N ALA A 105 -17.30 -19.00 2.87
CA ALA A 105 -16.74 -20.18 2.22
C ALA A 105 -15.32 -20.49 2.74
N ALA A 106 -14.93 -21.77 2.76
CA ALA A 106 -13.59 -22.17 3.17
C ALA A 106 -12.58 -22.10 2.00
N HIS A 107 -11.31 -21.82 2.30
CA HIS A 107 -10.20 -21.70 1.35
C HIS A 107 -10.37 -20.59 0.29
N THR A 108 -11.03 -19.51 0.66
CA THR A 108 -11.00 -18.24 -0.08
C THR A 108 -9.61 -17.58 -0.01
N PRO A 109 -9.23 -16.70 -0.95
CA PRO A 109 -8.02 -15.89 -0.82
C PRO A 109 -7.97 -15.15 0.52
N ALA A 110 -6.80 -15.11 1.16
CA ALA A 110 -6.64 -14.49 2.48
C ALA A 110 -6.73 -12.95 2.42
N ASP A 111 -6.41 -12.39 1.26
CA ASP A 111 -6.40 -10.97 0.92
C ASP A 111 -7.70 -10.46 0.31
N MET A 112 -8.66 -11.36 0.00
CA MET A 112 -10.02 -10.96 -0.41
C MET A 112 -10.72 -10.22 0.74
N PRO A 113 -11.42 -9.10 0.54
CA PRO A 113 -12.18 -8.45 1.60
C PRO A 113 -13.38 -9.28 2.09
N ALA A 114 -13.67 -9.25 3.39
CA ALA A 114 -14.76 -10.01 4.03
C ALA A 114 -16.17 -9.55 3.63
N ASP A 115 -16.33 -8.29 3.24
CA ASP A 115 -17.60 -7.65 2.88
C ASP A 115 -17.89 -7.68 1.38
N VAL A 116 -16.94 -8.15 0.56
CA VAL A 116 -17.08 -8.14 -0.90
C VAL A 116 -17.54 -9.50 -1.43
N LEU A 117 -18.48 -9.48 -2.36
CA LEU A 117 -18.89 -10.66 -3.11
C LEU A 117 -17.91 -10.94 -4.24
N GLY A 118 -17.57 -12.21 -4.41
CA GLY A 118 -16.78 -12.70 -5.52
C GLY A 118 -17.51 -13.79 -6.30
N PHE A 119 -17.07 -14.02 -7.52
CA PHE A 119 -17.50 -15.16 -8.33
C PHE A 119 -16.32 -16.08 -8.58
N VAL A 120 -16.41 -17.33 -8.11
CA VAL A 120 -15.40 -18.36 -8.40
C VAL A 120 -15.88 -19.28 -9.51
N GLN A 121 -15.06 -19.41 -10.55
CA GLN A 121 -15.21 -20.37 -11.61
C GLN A 121 -14.21 -21.51 -11.42
N THR A 122 -14.69 -22.74 -11.42
CA THR A 122 -13.82 -23.94 -11.43
C THR A 122 -13.85 -24.60 -12.80
N MET A 123 -12.68 -24.83 -13.38
CA MET A 123 -12.48 -25.58 -14.62
C MET A 123 -11.89 -26.96 -14.30
N VAL A 124 -12.63 -28.00 -14.67
CA VAL A 124 -12.29 -29.42 -14.49
C VAL A 124 -12.11 -30.05 -15.88
N HIS A 125 -10.92 -30.58 -16.12
CA HIS A 125 -10.61 -31.33 -17.35
C HIS A 125 -10.95 -32.82 -17.18
N PRO A 126 -11.20 -33.56 -18.29
CA PRO A 126 -11.30 -35.02 -18.25
C PRO A 126 -10.01 -35.65 -17.71
N GLY A 127 -10.12 -36.50 -16.69
CA GLY A 127 -8.98 -37.04 -15.94
C GLY A 127 -8.70 -36.21 -14.68
N ASP A 128 -8.67 -36.84 -13.52
CA ASP A 128 -8.78 -36.20 -12.20
C ASP A 128 -7.53 -35.43 -11.71
N ALA A 129 -6.61 -35.05 -12.62
CA ALA A 129 -5.30 -34.55 -12.23
C ALA A 129 -5.17 -33.02 -12.24
N ALA A 130 -5.79 -32.31 -13.20
CA ALA A 130 -5.58 -30.88 -13.39
C ALA A 130 -6.89 -30.09 -13.31
N ARG A 131 -6.92 -29.12 -12.40
CA ARG A 131 -8.06 -28.18 -12.23
C ARG A 131 -7.53 -26.76 -12.16
N THR A 132 -8.34 -25.79 -12.60
CA THR A 132 -8.03 -24.36 -12.46
C THR A 132 -9.21 -23.67 -11.79
N GLN A 133 -8.92 -22.77 -10.86
CA GLN A 133 -9.90 -21.85 -10.31
C GLN A 133 -9.52 -20.42 -10.64
N ILE A 134 -10.52 -19.64 -10.99
CA ILE A 134 -10.42 -18.20 -11.22
C ILE A 134 -11.52 -17.55 -10.40
N LEU A 135 -11.19 -16.53 -9.65
CA LEU A 135 -12.10 -15.80 -8.77
C LEU A 135 -12.05 -14.33 -9.16
N TRP A 136 -13.21 -13.73 -9.43
CA TRP A 136 -13.33 -12.31 -9.72
C TRP A 136 -14.06 -11.62 -8.57
N SER A 137 -13.53 -10.50 -8.11
CA SER A 137 -14.22 -9.64 -7.16
C SER A 137 -15.21 -8.75 -7.91
N VAL A 138 -16.41 -8.53 -7.36
CA VAL A 138 -17.41 -7.64 -7.97
C VAL A 138 -17.10 -6.17 -7.66
N ASP A 139 -16.55 -5.88 -6.48
CA ASP A 139 -16.39 -4.51 -5.96
C ASP A 139 -15.02 -4.25 -5.29
N ASP A 140 -14.00 -5.07 -5.57
CA ASP A 140 -12.61 -4.79 -5.12
C ASP A 140 -11.78 -4.18 -6.26
N PRO A 141 -11.60 -2.84 -6.28
CA PRO A 141 -10.79 -2.17 -7.29
C PRO A 141 -9.28 -2.40 -7.10
N ALA A 142 -8.83 -2.84 -5.92
CA ALA A 142 -7.41 -3.11 -5.65
C ALA A 142 -7.00 -4.49 -6.17
N HIS A 143 -7.88 -5.49 -6.09
CA HIS A 143 -7.64 -6.84 -6.57
C HIS A 143 -8.84 -7.33 -7.40
N PRO A 144 -8.85 -7.08 -8.73
CA PRO A 144 -10.00 -7.44 -9.56
C PRO A 144 -10.23 -8.96 -9.60
N GLY A 145 -9.20 -9.79 -9.34
CA GLY A 145 -9.39 -11.22 -9.21
C GLY A 145 -8.15 -12.00 -8.77
N TRP A 146 -8.34 -13.30 -8.57
CA TRP A 146 -7.34 -14.29 -8.20
C TRP A 146 -7.45 -15.53 -9.07
N TRP A 147 -6.37 -16.31 -9.14
CA TRP A 147 -6.37 -17.61 -9.79
C TRP A 147 -5.48 -18.59 -9.04
N ARG A 148 -5.80 -19.88 -9.15
CA ARG A 148 -4.95 -20.97 -8.66
C ARG A 148 -5.13 -22.22 -9.51
N ARG A 149 -4.17 -23.15 -9.42
CA ARG A 149 -4.21 -24.43 -10.12
C ARG A 149 -4.08 -25.59 -9.15
N ARG A 150 -4.75 -26.69 -9.45
CA ARG A 150 -4.58 -27.98 -8.80
C ARG A 150 -3.64 -28.83 -9.63
N SER A 151 -2.59 -29.35 -9.00
CA SER A 151 -1.62 -30.26 -9.61
C SER A 151 -1.27 -31.36 -8.62
N GLY A 152 -1.14 -32.61 -9.07
CA GLY A 152 -0.77 -33.74 -8.20
C GLY A 152 -1.77 -34.00 -7.05
N GLY A 153 -3.04 -33.62 -7.22
CA GLY A 153 -4.08 -33.77 -6.20
C GLY A 153 -4.17 -32.64 -5.17
N ALA A 154 -3.24 -31.68 -5.17
CA ALA A 154 -3.22 -30.54 -4.24
C ALA A 154 -3.46 -29.20 -4.96
N TRP A 155 -4.14 -28.28 -4.29
CA TRP A 155 -4.29 -26.89 -4.75
C TRP A 155 -3.03 -26.09 -4.41
N GLY A 156 -2.55 -25.29 -5.35
CA GLY A 156 -1.55 -24.26 -5.07
C GLY A 156 -2.19 -23.00 -4.46
N ASP A 157 -1.35 -22.07 -4.05
CA ASP A 157 -1.77 -20.79 -3.46
C ASP A 157 -2.57 -19.93 -4.46
N TRP A 158 -3.42 -19.05 -3.92
CA TRP A 158 -4.11 -18.03 -4.70
C TRP A 158 -3.12 -16.95 -5.16
N LEU A 159 -3.16 -16.65 -6.46
CA LEU A 159 -2.32 -15.63 -7.09
C LEU A 159 -3.22 -14.52 -7.66
N PRO A 160 -2.90 -13.23 -7.45
CA PRO A 160 -3.70 -12.13 -8.02
C PRO A 160 -3.63 -12.10 -9.55
N VAL A 161 -4.72 -11.67 -10.18
CA VAL A 161 -4.86 -11.46 -11.63
C VAL A 161 -4.58 -9.99 -11.94
N GLY A 162 -3.69 -9.70 -12.90
CA GLY A 162 -3.47 -8.35 -13.41
C GLY A 162 -2.34 -7.55 -12.74
N THR A 163 -1.72 -8.06 -11.67
CA THR A 163 -0.42 -7.56 -11.20
C THR A 163 0.67 -8.12 -12.10
N GLY A 164 0.79 -7.59 -13.32
CA GLY A 164 2.00 -7.79 -14.13
C GLY A 164 3.17 -7.38 -13.26
N SER A 165 4.09 -8.32 -12.99
CA SER A 165 5.24 -8.06 -12.13
C SER A 165 5.98 -6.84 -12.68
N GLY A 166 5.94 -5.73 -11.94
CA GLY A 166 6.85 -4.62 -12.17
C GLY A 166 8.30 -5.10 -12.05
N LEU A 167 9.25 -4.15 -12.02
CA LEU A 167 10.62 -4.51 -11.68
C LEU A 167 10.63 -5.26 -10.33
N PRO A 168 11.32 -6.41 -10.24
CA PRO A 168 11.48 -7.10 -8.96
C PRO A 168 12.09 -6.16 -7.92
N VAL A 169 11.61 -6.22 -6.69
CA VAL A 169 12.23 -5.49 -5.57
C VAL A 169 13.71 -5.86 -5.47
N GLY A 170 14.56 -4.86 -5.23
CA GLY A 170 16.01 -5.03 -5.24
C GLY A 170 16.67 -4.82 -6.60
N THR A 171 15.90 -4.68 -7.69
CA THR A 171 16.46 -4.36 -9.02
C THR A 171 17.11 -2.98 -9.00
N VAL A 172 18.37 -2.90 -9.42
CA VAL A 172 19.11 -1.64 -9.59
C VAL A 172 19.11 -1.23 -11.06
N LEU A 173 18.83 0.04 -11.32
CA LEU A 173 18.87 0.64 -12.66
C LEU A 173 19.35 2.08 -12.62
N TRP A 174 19.82 2.56 -13.77
CA TRP A 174 20.31 3.93 -13.95
C TRP A 174 19.21 4.80 -14.55
N VAL A 175 18.88 5.88 -13.85
CA VAL A 175 17.80 6.80 -14.24
C VAL A 175 18.41 8.09 -14.82
N PRO A 176 18.04 8.49 -16.06
CA PRO A 176 18.45 9.77 -16.65
C PRO A 176 17.65 10.93 -16.06
N GLY A 177 17.74 11.13 -14.74
CA GLY A 177 17.02 12.17 -13.99
C GLY A 177 17.63 12.40 -12.61
N THR A 178 17.25 13.50 -11.96
CA THR A 178 17.77 13.90 -10.63
C THR A 178 16.92 13.41 -9.47
N THR A 179 15.80 12.75 -9.74
CA THR A 179 14.84 12.29 -8.73
C THR A 179 14.47 10.84 -9.04
N PRO A 180 14.46 9.94 -8.03
CA PRO A 180 14.08 8.56 -8.26
C PRO A 180 12.61 8.46 -8.72
N PRO A 181 12.28 7.59 -9.68
CA PRO A 181 10.91 7.31 -10.06
C PRO A 181 10.07 6.78 -8.88
N PRO A 182 8.73 6.88 -8.95
CA PRO A 182 7.85 6.29 -7.95
C PRO A 182 8.15 4.79 -7.72
N GLY A 183 8.19 4.36 -6.46
CA GLY A 183 8.52 2.98 -6.07
C GLY A 183 10.02 2.66 -6.04
N MET A 184 10.88 3.64 -6.35
CA MET A 184 12.33 3.49 -6.32
C MET A 184 13.00 4.44 -5.32
N LEU A 185 14.20 4.07 -4.87
CA LEU A 185 15.04 4.88 -4.00
C LEU A 185 16.41 5.11 -4.65
N ALA A 186 16.92 6.33 -4.52
CA ALA A 186 18.28 6.66 -4.93
C ALA A 186 19.31 5.99 -3.99
N ILE A 187 20.36 5.41 -4.58
CA ILE A 187 21.43 4.71 -3.85
C ILE A 187 22.80 5.36 -4.01
N ASN A 188 22.88 6.60 -4.50
CA ASN A 188 24.15 7.29 -4.70
C ASN A 188 24.85 7.69 -3.38
N ASP A 189 24.11 7.78 -2.26
CA ASP A 189 24.65 8.25 -0.97
C ASP A 189 24.56 7.23 0.17
N GLY A 190 23.91 6.08 -0.04
CA GLY A 190 23.67 5.10 1.03
C GLY A 190 22.75 5.67 2.13
N ALA A 191 21.56 6.13 1.74
CA ALA A 191 20.59 6.70 2.66
C ALA A 191 20.13 5.67 3.70
N SER A 192 19.89 6.14 4.94
CA SER A 192 19.17 5.36 5.95
C SER A 192 17.67 5.55 5.75
N VAL A 193 16.93 4.44 5.72
CA VAL A 193 15.50 4.41 5.39
C VAL A 193 14.74 3.58 6.42
N SER A 194 13.45 3.87 6.57
CA SER A 194 12.56 3.18 7.50
C SER A 194 12.17 1.80 6.97
N ARG A 195 12.28 0.76 7.83
CA ARG A 195 11.81 -0.60 7.53
C ARG A 195 10.30 -0.63 7.29
N ALA A 196 9.54 0.20 8.00
CA ALA A 196 8.08 0.28 7.88
C ALA A 196 7.64 0.94 6.56
N SER A 197 8.42 1.88 6.03
CA SER A 197 8.07 2.59 4.79
C SER A 197 8.40 1.80 3.53
N VAL A 198 9.37 0.88 3.59
CA VAL A 198 9.78 0.02 2.45
C VAL A 198 10.00 -1.43 2.89
N PRO A 199 8.95 -2.13 3.39
CA PRO A 199 9.08 -3.44 4.01
C PRO A 199 9.57 -4.53 3.03
N GLN A 200 9.15 -4.47 1.77
CA GLN A 200 9.59 -5.41 0.73
C GLN A 200 11.09 -5.30 0.47
N LEU A 201 11.64 -4.08 0.42
CA LEU A 201 13.07 -3.89 0.25
C LEU A 201 13.86 -4.33 1.48
N TRP A 202 13.30 -4.18 2.68
CA TRP A 202 13.91 -4.69 3.89
C TRP A 202 13.97 -6.23 3.92
N GLU A 203 12.91 -6.90 3.47
CA GLU A 203 12.90 -8.36 3.29
C GLU A 203 13.96 -8.80 2.26
N TYR A 204 14.06 -8.08 1.13
CA TYR A 204 15.11 -8.32 0.15
C TYR A 204 16.51 -8.13 0.73
N ALA A 205 16.75 -7.06 1.51
CA ALA A 205 18.06 -6.79 2.12
C ALA A 205 18.51 -7.92 3.05
N GLN A 206 17.58 -8.52 3.81
CA GLN A 206 17.86 -9.64 4.71
C GLN A 206 18.17 -10.95 3.97
N THR A 207 17.62 -11.14 2.77
CA THR A 207 17.71 -12.41 2.02
C THR A 207 18.77 -12.40 0.91
N CYS A 208 19.18 -11.22 0.43
CA CYS A 208 20.10 -11.11 -0.71
C CYS A 208 21.57 -11.46 -0.39
N GLY A 209 21.91 -11.72 0.88
CA GLY A 209 23.26 -12.10 1.30
C GLY A 209 24.27 -10.95 1.39
N LEU A 210 23.81 -9.70 1.28
CA LEU A 210 24.65 -8.49 1.32
C LEU A 210 24.31 -7.56 2.49
N LEU A 211 23.85 -8.11 3.62
CA LEU A 211 23.55 -7.35 4.83
C LEU A 211 24.73 -7.44 5.81
N ILE A 212 25.30 -6.30 6.16
CA ILE A 212 26.38 -6.16 7.15
C ILE A 212 25.92 -5.28 8.31
N THR A 213 26.72 -5.17 9.37
CA THR A 213 26.41 -4.26 10.48
C THR A 213 26.64 -2.79 10.08
N GLU A 214 25.94 -1.86 10.71
CA GLU A 214 26.15 -0.41 10.48
C GLU A 214 27.58 0.02 10.79
N ALA A 215 28.24 -0.58 11.78
CA ALA A 215 29.63 -0.30 12.08
C ALA A 215 30.56 -0.70 10.90
N GLU A 216 30.38 -1.89 10.32
CA GLU A 216 31.14 -2.34 9.15
C GLU A 216 30.84 -1.49 7.92
N TRP A 217 29.57 -1.14 7.72
CA TRP A 217 29.16 -0.29 6.61
C TRP A 217 29.83 1.07 6.68
N GLN A 218 29.85 1.71 7.86
CA GLN A 218 30.51 2.99 8.06
C GLN A 218 32.03 2.90 7.90
N ALA A 219 32.64 1.81 8.34
CA ALA A 219 34.07 1.56 8.14
C ALA A 219 34.42 1.47 6.64
N GLN A 220 33.60 0.75 5.86
CA GLN A 220 33.73 0.74 4.39
C GLN A 220 33.49 2.14 3.82
N ALA A 221 32.42 2.82 4.22
CA ALA A 221 32.09 4.14 3.71
C ALA A 221 33.17 5.21 3.98
N ALA A 222 33.99 5.03 5.01
CA ALA A 222 35.15 5.87 5.32
C ALA A 222 36.39 5.55 4.47
N ALA A 223 36.55 4.29 4.03
CA ALA A 223 37.73 3.81 3.31
C ALA A 223 37.58 3.85 1.78
N GLN A 224 36.36 3.80 1.25
CA GLN A 224 36.06 3.65 -0.18
C GLN A 224 34.87 4.50 -0.61
N SER A 225 34.78 4.86 -1.88
CA SER A 225 33.75 5.76 -2.43
C SER A 225 32.37 5.11 -2.57
N SER A 226 32.29 3.80 -2.80
CA SER A 226 31.05 3.02 -2.84
C SER A 226 31.03 1.92 -1.78
N VAL A 227 29.85 1.48 -1.39
CA VAL A 227 29.61 0.35 -0.48
C VAL A 227 28.55 -0.53 -1.12
N GLY A 228 28.89 -1.75 -1.50
CA GLY A 228 28.00 -2.68 -2.22
C GLY A 228 26.99 -3.41 -1.35
N CYS A 229 27.01 -3.19 -0.04
CA CYS A 229 26.19 -3.89 0.95
C CYS A 229 25.13 -2.98 1.56
N PHE A 230 24.05 -3.60 2.03
CA PHE A 230 23.08 -3.00 2.95
C PHE A 230 23.62 -3.02 4.38
N SER A 231 23.09 -2.14 5.23
CA SER A 231 23.35 -2.15 6.67
C SER A 231 22.07 -2.46 7.45
N ASP A 232 22.21 -3.12 8.60
CA ASP A 232 21.15 -3.30 9.59
C ASP A 232 20.68 -1.98 10.27
N GLY A 233 21.37 -0.86 10.02
CA GLY A 233 20.98 0.48 10.42
C GLY A 233 21.07 0.70 11.94
N ASP A 234 19.99 1.17 12.56
CA ASP A 234 19.87 1.32 14.02
C ASP A 234 19.60 -0.01 14.75
N GLY A 235 19.53 -1.13 14.02
CA GLY A 235 19.21 -2.45 14.55
C GLY A 235 17.72 -2.68 14.84
N SER A 236 16.85 -1.69 14.63
CA SER A 236 15.44 -1.76 15.02
C SER A 236 14.49 -1.24 13.94
N THR A 237 14.52 0.06 13.67
CA THR A 237 13.49 0.75 12.87
C THR A 237 13.96 1.12 11.47
N THR A 238 15.28 1.10 11.24
CA THR A 238 15.90 1.55 10.00
C THR A 238 16.85 0.52 9.43
N PHE A 239 17.23 0.72 8.17
CA PHE A 239 18.33 0.02 7.51
C PHE A 239 18.96 0.97 6.48
N ARG A 240 20.20 0.70 6.07
CA ARG A 240 20.89 1.55 5.09
C ARG A 240 20.99 0.88 3.74
N LEU A 241 20.76 1.67 2.69
CA LEU A 241 20.95 1.25 1.31
C LEU A 241 22.45 1.17 0.96
N PRO A 242 22.82 0.38 -0.07
CA PRO A 242 24.14 0.48 -0.69
C PRO A 242 24.44 1.92 -1.13
N ARG A 243 25.72 2.25 -1.18
CA ARG A 243 26.20 3.52 -1.75
C ARG A 243 26.89 3.23 -3.08
N LEU A 244 26.35 3.71 -4.19
CA LEU A 244 26.89 3.46 -5.52
C LEU A 244 27.26 4.76 -6.24
N ARG A 245 28.56 5.02 -6.37
CA ARG A 245 29.13 6.19 -7.06
C ARG A 245 30.13 5.83 -8.15
N ASP A 246 30.70 4.63 -8.08
CA ASP A 246 31.74 4.15 -8.98
C ASP A 246 31.19 3.23 -10.08
N TYR A 247 32.07 2.79 -10.97
CA TYR A 247 31.73 1.82 -12.02
C TYR A 247 31.33 0.46 -11.45
N LEU A 248 30.30 -0.13 -12.04
CA LEU A 248 29.89 -1.51 -11.79
C LEU A 248 30.62 -2.48 -12.72
N ARG A 249 30.92 -3.67 -12.20
CA ARG A 249 31.45 -4.81 -12.96
C ARG A 249 30.84 -6.11 -12.46
N GLY A 250 30.88 -7.17 -13.27
CA GLY A 250 30.46 -8.49 -12.85
C GLY A 250 31.32 -9.03 -11.70
N ALA A 251 30.67 -9.60 -10.70
CA ALA A 251 31.33 -10.35 -9.63
C ALA A 251 31.98 -11.62 -10.18
N ASP A 252 33.08 -12.02 -9.57
CA ASP A 252 33.82 -13.25 -9.85
C ASP A 252 34.48 -13.73 -8.55
N PRO A 253 33.68 -14.36 -7.66
CA PRO A 253 34.16 -14.79 -6.34
C PRO A 253 35.37 -15.73 -6.44
N SER A 254 35.44 -16.55 -7.50
CA SER A 254 36.56 -17.49 -7.71
C SER A 254 37.91 -16.80 -7.90
N ASN A 255 37.92 -15.52 -8.28
CA ASN A 255 39.12 -14.71 -8.45
C ASN A 255 39.15 -13.51 -7.48
N GLY A 256 38.50 -13.64 -6.31
CA GLY A 256 38.56 -12.63 -5.25
C GLY A 256 37.75 -11.36 -5.53
N ARG A 257 36.71 -11.44 -6.36
CA ARG A 257 35.74 -10.37 -6.62
C ARG A 257 34.36 -10.79 -6.15
N ASP A 258 34.17 -10.79 -4.84
CA ASP A 258 32.88 -11.15 -4.24
C ASP A 258 31.78 -10.15 -4.61
N VAL A 259 30.53 -10.58 -4.55
CA VAL A 259 29.39 -9.69 -4.75
C VAL A 259 29.42 -8.61 -3.66
N GLY A 260 29.30 -7.34 -4.06
CA GLY A 260 29.35 -6.21 -3.14
C GLY A 260 30.76 -5.69 -2.81
N ALA A 261 31.82 -6.39 -3.25
CA ALA A 261 33.19 -5.96 -3.03
C ALA A 261 33.56 -4.72 -3.87
N TRP A 262 34.22 -3.75 -3.23
CA TRP A 262 34.77 -2.57 -3.90
C TRP A 262 36.22 -2.81 -4.33
N GLN A 263 36.62 -2.18 -5.43
CA GLN A 263 37.99 -2.22 -5.93
C GLN A 263 38.45 -0.79 -6.21
N GLY A 264 39.66 -0.46 -5.77
CA GLY A 264 40.31 0.79 -6.13
C GLY A 264 40.64 0.85 -7.62
N ASP A 265 40.97 2.05 -8.09
CA ASP A 265 41.39 2.25 -9.46
C ASP A 265 42.74 1.58 -9.72
N ALA A 266 42.90 1.06 -10.94
CA ALA A 266 44.15 0.48 -11.39
C ALA A 266 44.35 0.81 -12.86
N ILE A 267 45.55 1.29 -13.20
CA ILE A 267 46.00 1.42 -14.59
C ILE A 267 46.87 0.23 -14.97
N ARG A 268 46.93 -0.06 -16.28
CA ARG A 268 47.96 -0.96 -16.81
C ARG A 268 49.32 -0.27 -16.73
N ASN A 269 50.38 -1.08 -16.74
CA ASN A 269 51.75 -0.58 -16.71
C ASN A 269 52.01 0.44 -17.85
N ILE A 270 52.66 1.55 -17.53
CA ILE A 270 53.11 2.56 -18.49
C ILE A 270 54.59 2.32 -18.78
N THR A 271 54.92 2.11 -20.04
CA THR A 271 56.29 1.78 -20.47
C THR A 271 56.97 2.96 -21.14
N GLY A 272 58.28 3.06 -20.95
CA GLY A 272 59.15 3.98 -21.66
C GLY A 272 60.61 3.62 -21.44
N ALA A 273 61.49 4.23 -22.22
CA ALA A 273 62.93 4.07 -22.07
C ALA A 273 63.65 5.37 -22.41
N PHE A 274 64.82 5.58 -21.81
CA PHE A 274 65.76 6.65 -22.14
C PHE A 274 67.16 6.05 -22.35
N GLY A 275 67.94 6.64 -23.25
CA GLY A 275 69.31 6.20 -23.53
C GLY A 275 70.29 6.60 -22.42
N SER A 276 71.51 6.05 -22.47
CA SER A 276 72.57 6.42 -21.54
C SER A 276 72.97 7.89 -21.69
N GLY A 277 73.15 8.58 -20.57
CA GLY A 277 73.78 9.90 -20.56
C GLY A 277 75.23 9.83 -21.05
N SER A 278 75.76 10.98 -21.47
CA SER A 278 77.19 11.16 -21.74
C SER A 278 77.99 11.22 -20.44
N THR A 279 79.32 11.36 -20.52
CA THR A 279 80.19 11.62 -19.35
C THR A 279 79.75 12.81 -18.52
N ASN A 280 79.05 13.77 -19.13
CA ASN A 280 78.53 14.99 -18.50
C ASN A 280 77.04 14.87 -18.10
N GLY A 281 76.46 13.67 -18.12
CA GLY A 281 75.04 13.43 -17.85
C GLY A 281 74.16 13.41 -19.11
N PHE A 282 72.84 13.49 -18.91
CA PHE A 282 71.87 13.53 -20.02
C PHE A 282 71.91 14.89 -20.73
N SER A 283 71.74 14.88 -22.04
CA SER A 283 71.76 16.09 -22.86
C SER A 283 70.41 16.29 -23.55
N PRO A 284 70.14 17.46 -24.15
CA PRO A 284 68.93 17.67 -24.95
C PRO A 284 68.74 16.67 -26.09
N GLY A 285 69.81 15.99 -26.53
CA GLY A 285 69.79 14.96 -27.56
C GLY A 285 69.74 13.52 -27.04
N THR A 286 69.65 13.28 -25.73
CA THR A 286 69.51 11.92 -25.20
C THR A 286 68.19 11.31 -25.72
N PRO A 287 68.22 10.10 -26.33
CA PRO A 287 67.02 9.50 -26.88
C PRO A 287 66.07 9.12 -25.75
N THR A 288 64.79 9.46 -25.90
CA THR A 288 63.72 9.12 -24.97
C THR A 288 62.54 8.54 -25.74
N SER A 289 61.74 7.70 -25.08
CA SER A 289 60.59 7.01 -25.68
C SER A 289 59.54 6.69 -24.61
N GLY A 290 58.28 6.56 -25.05
CA GLY A 290 57.16 6.31 -24.16
C GLY A 290 56.92 7.50 -23.22
N ALA A 291 56.69 7.21 -21.94
CA ALA A 291 56.41 8.25 -20.95
C ALA A 291 57.65 9.03 -20.46
N PHE A 292 58.83 8.81 -21.03
CA PHE A 292 60.03 9.59 -20.66
C PHE A 292 60.29 10.70 -21.68
N ARG A 293 60.71 11.86 -21.19
CA ARG A 293 61.22 12.98 -21.97
C ARG A 293 62.43 13.62 -21.28
N ILE A 294 63.15 14.46 -22.00
CA ILE A 294 64.14 15.35 -21.38
C ILE A 294 63.40 16.39 -20.55
N GLY A 295 63.81 16.56 -19.30
CA GLY A 295 63.24 17.55 -18.41
C GLY A 295 63.76 18.96 -18.69
N ASP A 296 63.09 19.94 -18.08
CA ASP A 296 63.31 21.35 -18.36
C ASP A 296 64.46 21.93 -17.51
N THR A 297 64.86 21.23 -16.46
CA THR A 297 65.89 21.68 -15.51
C THR A 297 67.28 21.48 -16.09
N THR A 298 68.13 22.49 -15.93
CA THR A 298 69.53 22.41 -16.34
C THR A 298 70.42 22.43 -15.13
N TYR A 299 71.27 21.42 -14.99
CA TYR A 299 72.25 21.32 -13.93
C TYR A 299 73.64 21.65 -14.48
N ALA A 300 74.44 22.36 -13.69
CA ALA A 300 75.85 22.56 -14.00
C ALA A 300 76.56 21.20 -13.94
N ALA A 301 77.16 20.78 -15.05
CA ALA A 301 77.98 19.59 -15.12
C ALA A 301 79.45 20.03 -15.26
N GLY A 302 80.27 19.69 -14.27
CA GLY A 302 81.68 20.07 -14.25
C GLY A 302 82.56 18.85 -14.07
N ILE A 303 83.22 18.41 -15.14
CA ILE A 303 84.43 17.58 -15.05
C ILE A 303 85.41 18.05 -16.13
N GLY A 304 86.48 18.73 -15.71
CA GLY A 304 87.50 19.31 -16.61
C GLY A 304 87.22 20.76 -17.06
N SER A 305 88.20 21.38 -17.74
CA SER A 305 88.30 22.83 -18.04
C SER A 305 87.29 23.40 -19.06
N SER A 306 86.10 22.82 -19.18
CA SER A 306 85.01 23.35 -20.01
C SER A 306 83.68 23.23 -19.27
N ALA A 307 82.99 24.35 -19.07
CA ALA A 307 81.68 24.38 -18.43
C ALA A 307 80.66 23.65 -19.32
N THR A 308 80.10 22.53 -18.85
CA THR A 308 79.03 21.81 -19.53
C THR A 308 77.77 21.77 -18.69
N SER A 309 76.65 21.34 -19.27
CA SER A 309 75.38 21.23 -18.57
C SER A 309 74.71 19.88 -18.82
N SER A 310 74.05 19.35 -17.80
CA SER A 310 73.22 18.15 -17.86
C SER A 310 71.74 18.53 -17.76
N LYS A 311 70.88 17.67 -18.32
CA LYS A 311 69.43 17.68 -18.14
C LYS A 311 68.99 16.58 -17.18
N ASP A 312 67.81 16.75 -16.62
CA ASP A 312 67.04 15.68 -15.97
C ASP A 312 66.28 14.83 -17.00
N ILE A 313 65.86 13.65 -16.58
CA ILE A 313 64.85 12.84 -17.29
C ILE A 313 63.54 13.00 -16.53
N ALA A 314 62.50 13.45 -17.23
CA ALA A 314 61.17 13.59 -16.67
C ALA A 314 60.30 12.41 -17.08
N PHE A 315 59.54 11.87 -16.14
CA PHE A 315 58.42 10.99 -16.42
C PHE A 315 57.15 11.82 -16.61
N ASP A 316 56.47 11.61 -17.72
CA ASP A 316 55.28 12.32 -18.12
C ASP A 316 54.30 11.32 -18.76
N ALA A 317 53.34 10.85 -17.96
CA ALA A 317 52.33 9.89 -18.41
C ALA A 317 51.46 10.44 -19.55
N SER A 318 51.33 11.77 -19.68
CA SER A 318 50.52 12.40 -20.73
C SER A 318 51.02 12.11 -22.15
N LEU A 319 52.29 11.71 -22.28
CA LEU A 319 52.90 11.32 -23.55
C LEU A 319 52.44 9.96 -24.06
N ALA A 320 51.89 9.12 -23.17
CA ALA A 320 51.44 7.76 -23.50
C ALA A 320 49.92 7.59 -23.36
N VAL A 321 49.30 8.29 -22.40
CA VAL A 321 47.87 8.15 -22.08
C VAL A 321 47.28 9.51 -21.67
N PRO A 322 45.97 9.75 -21.88
CA PRO A 322 45.30 10.90 -21.28
C PRO A 322 45.40 10.86 -19.75
N THR A 323 45.69 12.01 -19.13
CA THR A 323 45.85 12.12 -17.68
C THR A 323 44.82 13.07 -17.07
N ALA A 324 44.45 12.79 -15.82
CA ALA A 324 43.62 13.60 -14.94
C ALA A 324 43.91 13.18 -13.49
N ASP A 325 43.35 13.90 -12.50
CA ASP A 325 43.50 13.54 -11.08
C ASP A 325 42.86 12.18 -10.74
N GLU A 326 41.93 11.69 -11.57
CA GLU A 326 41.23 10.40 -11.42
C GLU A 326 41.39 9.56 -12.71
N ASN A 327 41.78 8.29 -12.57
CA ASN A 327 41.81 7.34 -13.67
C ASN A 327 40.39 6.86 -14.01
N ARG A 328 39.83 7.36 -15.13
CA ARG A 328 38.48 7.01 -15.57
C ARG A 328 38.34 6.92 -17.09
N PRO A 329 37.56 5.97 -17.62
CA PRO A 329 37.13 6.00 -19.01
C PRO A 329 36.14 7.17 -19.24
N LYS A 330 35.86 7.47 -20.51
CA LYS A 330 34.77 8.41 -20.86
C LYS A 330 33.44 7.84 -20.35
N SER A 331 32.65 8.65 -19.68
CA SER A 331 31.38 8.22 -19.07
C SER A 331 30.32 9.32 -19.07
N VAL A 332 29.08 8.92 -18.76
CA VAL A 332 27.94 9.78 -18.47
C VAL A 332 27.37 9.36 -17.12
N SER A 333 27.02 10.33 -16.27
CA SER A 333 26.51 10.06 -14.92
C SER A 333 24.99 10.10 -14.90
N TRP A 334 24.37 8.97 -14.57
CA TRP A 334 22.94 8.85 -14.29
C TRP A 334 22.72 8.53 -12.80
N LEU A 335 21.50 8.70 -12.30
CA LEU A 335 21.18 8.43 -10.91
C LEU A 335 20.93 6.92 -10.71
N PRO A 336 21.74 6.22 -9.90
CA PRO A 336 21.47 4.82 -9.58
C PRO A 336 20.30 4.74 -8.60
N CYS A 337 19.30 3.94 -8.97
CA CYS A 337 18.09 3.74 -8.18
C CYS A 337 17.86 2.24 -7.96
N ILE A 338 17.27 1.88 -6.82
CA ILE A 338 16.85 0.53 -6.47
C ILE A 338 15.33 0.45 -6.34
N GLN A 339 14.71 -0.60 -6.87
CA GLN A 339 13.27 -0.84 -6.70
C GLN A 339 12.99 -1.18 -5.24
N ALA A 340 12.21 -0.34 -4.56
CA ALA A 340 11.96 -0.46 -3.13
C ALA A 340 10.61 -1.12 -2.79
N ALA A 341 9.65 -1.02 -3.71
CA ALA A 341 8.38 -1.72 -3.63
C ALA A 341 7.91 -2.05 -5.04
N SER A 342 7.31 -3.22 -5.25
CA SER A 342 6.59 -3.50 -6.50
C SER A 342 5.29 -2.70 -6.50
N VAL A 343 5.37 -1.40 -6.78
CA VAL A 343 4.18 -0.54 -6.88
C VAL A 343 3.46 -0.84 -8.20
N PRO A 344 2.13 -1.04 -8.20
CA PRO A 344 1.36 -1.01 -9.42
C PRO A 344 1.57 0.35 -10.09
N VAL A 345 2.15 0.37 -11.28
CA VAL A 345 2.19 1.55 -12.14
C VAL A 345 0.76 1.88 -12.57
N ASN A 346 0.02 2.58 -11.70
CA ASN A 346 -1.10 3.44 -12.09
C ASN A 346 -1.42 4.43 -10.96
N ALA A 347 -1.58 5.69 -11.34
CA ALA A 347 -1.81 6.85 -10.48
C ALA A 347 -3.20 6.87 -9.78
N GLY A 348 -3.74 5.71 -9.39
CA GLY A 348 -5.01 5.57 -8.67
C GLY A 348 -4.88 5.26 -7.18
N THR A 349 -3.70 4.85 -6.71
CA THR A 349 -3.47 4.43 -5.32
C THR A 349 -2.87 5.55 -4.48
N VAL A 350 -3.60 6.67 -4.33
CA VAL A 350 -3.62 7.27 -3.00
C VAL A 350 -4.34 6.23 -2.14
N ASP A 351 -3.63 5.60 -1.22
CA ASP A 351 -4.24 4.76 -0.21
C ASP A 351 -5.21 5.64 0.59
N MET A 352 -6.48 5.66 0.18
CA MET A 352 -7.51 6.44 0.83
C MET A 352 -7.73 5.96 2.27
N LEU A 353 -7.33 4.75 2.62
CA LEU A 353 -7.36 4.25 3.99
C LEU A 353 -6.23 4.86 4.83
N ALA A 354 -5.00 4.94 4.29
CA ALA A 354 -3.89 5.64 4.95
C ALA A 354 -4.18 7.14 5.07
N LEU A 355 -4.71 7.77 4.01
CA LEU A 355 -5.15 9.15 4.07
C LEU A 355 -6.34 9.32 5.03
N ALA A 356 -7.29 8.38 5.11
CA ALA A 356 -8.38 8.43 6.06
C ALA A 356 -7.91 8.23 7.50
N SER A 357 -6.90 7.38 7.73
CA SER A 357 -6.25 7.21 9.03
C SER A 357 -5.52 8.48 9.46
N ASP A 358 -4.79 9.11 8.54
CA ASP A 358 -4.11 10.39 8.80
C ASP A 358 -5.11 11.52 9.03
N VAL A 359 -6.21 11.57 8.28
CA VAL A 359 -7.31 12.52 8.48
C VAL A 359 -8.03 12.26 9.81
N ALA A 360 -8.30 11.00 10.18
CA ALA A 360 -8.90 10.63 11.46
C ALA A 360 -7.99 10.98 12.64
N GLY A 361 -6.67 10.77 12.50
CA GLY A 361 -5.67 11.23 13.46
C GLY A 361 -5.61 12.74 13.60
N LEU A 362 -5.83 13.47 12.49
CA LEU A 362 -5.98 14.93 12.50
C LEU A 362 -7.31 15.39 13.11
N GLU A 363 -8.40 14.62 13.00
CA GLU A 363 -9.68 14.94 13.66
C GLU A 363 -9.57 14.88 15.19
N GLY A 364 -8.79 13.95 15.75
CA GLY A 364 -8.53 13.89 17.19
C GLY A 364 -7.65 15.02 17.75
N SER A 365 -6.92 15.74 16.88
CA SER A 365 -6.03 16.86 17.24
C SER A 365 -6.68 18.24 17.03
N LYS A 366 -7.83 18.29 16.37
CA LYS A 366 -8.57 19.52 16.09
C LYS A 366 -9.61 19.75 17.19
N VAL A 367 -9.54 20.91 17.83
CA VAL A 367 -10.63 21.38 18.68
C VAL A 367 -11.80 21.75 17.76
N ALA A 368 -12.91 21.03 17.82
CA ALA A 368 -14.07 21.32 16.99
C ALA A 368 -14.76 22.59 17.52
N PHE A 369 -15.33 23.42 16.61
CA PHE A 369 -16.08 24.60 17.03
C PHE A 369 -17.31 24.24 17.89
N SER A 370 -17.83 23.02 17.78
CA SER A 370 -18.90 22.47 18.62
C SER A 370 -18.50 22.28 20.08
N ASP A 371 -17.20 22.15 20.38
CA ASP A 371 -16.72 21.93 21.74
C ASP A 371 -16.72 23.24 22.56
N PHE A 372 -16.85 24.39 21.88
CA PHE A 372 -17.04 25.70 22.49
C PHE A 372 -18.52 25.89 22.82
N THR A 373 -18.89 25.72 24.09
CA THR A 373 -20.24 26.02 24.57
C THR A 373 -20.32 27.48 25.03
N GLN A 374 -21.41 28.17 24.72
CA GLN A 374 -21.53 29.60 24.99
C GLN A 374 -22.99 30.08 25.15
N SER A 375 -23.15 31.19 25.85
CA SER A 375 -24.37 32.01 25.87
C SER A 375 -24.01 33.48 25.65
N LEU A 376 -24.40 34.06 24.52
CA LEU A 376 -24.05 35.43 24.12
C LEU A 376 -25.08 36.47 24.54
N THR A 377 -25.64 36.31 25.73
CA THR A 377 -26.60 37.25 26.34
C THR A 377 -25.89 38.41 27.04
N GLY A 378 -26.66 39.44 27.45
CA GLY A 378 -26.11 40.61 28.17
C GLY A 378 -25.30 40.23 29.43
N ASN A 379 -25.75 39.18 30.13
CA ASN A 379 -24.94 38.41 31.06
C ASN A 379 -24.65 37.06 30.40
N GLY A 380 -23.41 36.83 29.97
CA GLY A 380 -23.06 35.75 29.05
C GLY A 380 -21.76 35.05 29.42
N TRP A 381 -21.47 33.97 28.70
CA TRP A 381 -20.30 33.13 28.97
C TRP A 381 -19.84 32.35 27.73
N VAL A 382 -18.56 31.94 27.74
CA VAL A 382 -17.96 30.97 26.82
C VAL A 382 -17.12 29.99 27.64
N LYS A 383 -17.31 28.69 27.41
CA LYS A 383 -16.47 27.62 27.95
C LYS A 383 -15.57 27.08 26.86
N LEU A 384 -14.27 27.14 27.13
CA LEU A 384 -13.22 26.65 26.25
C LEU A 384 -13.01 25.14 26.48
N PRO A 385 -12.66 24.37 25.44
CA PRO A 385 -12.43 22.91 25.57
C PRO A 385 -11.29 22.52 26.51
N ASN A 386 -10.39 23.45 26.82
CA ASN A 386 -9.34 23.28 27.83
C ASN A 386 -9.84 23.43 29.29
N GLY A 387 -11.15 23.65 29.49
CA GLY A 387 -11.78 23.78 30.81
C GLY A 387 -11.88 25.21 31.34
N LEU A 388 -11.28 26.20 30.67
CA LEU A 388 -11.35 27.59 31.07
C LEU A 388 -12.70 28.22 30.68
N ILE A 389 -13.25 29.04 31.56
CA ILE A 389 -14.55 29.70 31.38
C ILE A 389 -14.33 31.21 31.44
N LEU A 390 -14.88 31.91 30.45
CA LEU A 390 -14.97 33.37 30.38
C LEU A 390 -16.43 33.76 30.63
N GLN A 391 -16.69 34.65 31.58
CA GLN A 391 -18.04 35.14 31.88
C GLN A 391 -18.05 36.66 31.95
N TRP A 392 -19.15 37.27 31.51
CA TRP A 392 -19.37 38.71 31.60
C TRP A 392 -20.80 39.01 32.01
N GLY A 393 -20.99 40.22 32.53
CA GLY A 393 -22.33 40.70 32.77
C GLY A 393 -22.38 42.16 33.19
N ILE A 394 -23.61 42.64 33.28
CA ILE A 394 -23.96 43.98 33.70
C ILE A 394 -24.92 43.86 34.88
N PHE A 395 -24.72 44.70 35.88
CA PHE A 395 -25.66 44.85 36.99
C PHE A 395 -25.72 46.31 37.43
N THR A 396 -26.84 46.71 38.01
CA THR A 396 -26.99 48.03 38.62
C THR A 396 -26.66 47.94 40.10
N SER A 397 -25.74 48.78 40.60
CA SER A 397 -25.35 48.77 42.01
C SER A 397 -26.49 49.24 42.91
N ASN A 398 -26.52 48.72 44.12
CA ASN A 398 -27.18 49.30 45.28
C ASN A 398 -26.12 49.90 46.20
N ALA A 399 -26.54 50.78 47.11
CA ALA A 399 -25.66 51.30 48.16
C ALA A 399 -25.23 50.14 49.07
N GLY A 400 -23.91 49.87 49.12
CA GLY A 400 -23.32 48.77 49.89
C GLY A 400 -22.73 47.68 48.99
N GLY A 401 -22.57 46.48 49.56
CA GLY A 401 -22.04 45.31 48.84
C GLY A 401 -23.11 44.65 47.97
N ASN A 402 -22.83 44.49 46.68
CA ASN A 402 -23.74 43.90 45.70
C ASN A 402 -23.30 42.48 45.38
N THR A 403 -24.12 41.50 45.74
CA THR A 403 -23.90 40.09 45.37
C THR A 403 -24.43 39.86 43.95
N VAL A 404 -23.53 39.61 43.02
CA VAL A 404 -23.83 39.38 41.60
C VAL A 404 -23.58 37.90 41.29
N SER A 405 -24.56 37.24 40.68
CA SER A 405 -24.43 35.84 40.27
C SER A 405 -23.78 35.73 38.90
N PHE A 406 -22.86 34.77 38.75
CA PHE A 406 -22.31 34.41 37.45
C PHE A 406 -23.36 33.64 36.62
N PRO A 407 -23.38 33.80 35.28
CA PRO A 407 -24.25 33.03 34.39
C PRO A 407 -24.18 31.51 34.58
N ILE A 408 -22.99 30.98 34.86
CA ILE A 408 -22.76 29.59 35.25
C ILE A 408 -21.77 29.52 36.41
N ALA A 409 -21.84 28.46 37.22
CA ALA A 409 -20.86 28.21 38.27
C ALA A 409 -19.49 27.82 37.68
N PHE A 410 -18.40 28.40 38.21
CA PHE A 410 -17.06 27.89 37.93
C PHE A 410 -16.85 26.55 38.65
N PRO A 411 -16.43 25.47 37.97
CA PRO A 411 -16.30 24.16 38.60
C PRO A 411 -15.35 24.15 39.81
N ASN A 412 -14.21 24.82 39.72
CA ASN A 412 -13.16 24.81 40.74
C ASN A 412 -12.98 26.18 41.40
N ALA A 413 -12.68 27.23 40.63
CA ALA A 413 -12.40 28.55 41.19
C ALA A 413 -12.50 29.67 40.16
N VAL A 414 -12.85 30.87 40.65
CA VAL A 414 -12.66 32.12 39.92
C VAL A 414 -11.18 32.50 40.03
N SER A 415 -10.45 32.48 38.91
CA SER A 415 -9.05 32.90 38.88
C SER A 415 -8.92 34.43 39.00
N ARG A 416 -9.75 35.16 38.27
CA ARG A 416 -9.79 36.63 38.33
C ARG A 416 -11.15 37.17 37.94
N CYS A 417 -11.57 38.24 38.61
CA CYS A 417 -12.70 39.06 38.19
C CYS A 417 -12.23 40.52 38.12
N VAL A 418 -12.73 41.26 37.15
CA VAL A 418 -12.49 42.69 36.94
C VAL A 418 -13.84 43.36 36.76
N VAL A 419 -13.98 44.54 37.33
CA VAL A 419 -15.20 45.34 37.25
C VAL A 419 -14.85 46.73 36.76
N THR A 420 -15.70 47.29 35.90
CA THR A 420 -15.65 48.68 35.50
C THR A 420 -16.99 49.35 35.82
N PRO A 421 -16.99 50.56 36.40
CA PRO A 421 -18.21 51.32 36.57
C PRO A 421 -18.70 51.88 35.24
N GLY A 422 -19.97 52.25 35.20
CA GLY A 422 -20.54 53.05 34.13
C GLY A 422 -19.94 54.46 34.06
N LEU A 423 -20.40 55.25 33.09
CA LEU A 423 -19.90 56.60 32.84
C LEU A 423 -20.10 57.51 34.07
N GLY A 424 -19.03 58.15 34.53
CA GLY A 424 -19.03 59.07 35.68
C GLY A 424 -17.78 58.92 36.56
N SER A 425 -17.73 59.68 37.65
CA SER A 425 -16.62 59.65 38.62
C SER A 425 -16.89 58.62 39.72
N PHE A 426 -16.74 57.33 39.39
CA PHE A 426 -16.96 56.23 40.33
C PHE A 426 -15.70 55.37 40.53
N THR A 427 -15.58 54.78 41.72
CA THR A 427 -14.54 53.80 42.06
C THR A 427 -15.24 52.48 42.38
N VAL A 428 -14.77 51.38 41.81
CA VAL A 428 -15.31 50.04 42.05
C VAL A 428 -14.27 49.14 42.71
N GLY A 429 -14.74 48.22 43.54
CA GLY A 429 -13.91 47.23 44.21
C GLY A 429 -14.59 45.89 44.29
N ILE A 430 -13.81 44.81 44.25
CA ILE A 430 -14.29 43.45 44.48
C ILE A 430 -13.95 43.08 45.93
N GLY A 431 -14.95 42.65 46.69
CA GLY A 431 -14.75 42.19 48.06
C GLY A 431 -14.29 40.74 48.11
N SER A 432 -15.13 39.85 47.57
CA SER A 432 -14.86 38.42 47.51
C SER A 432 -15.57 37.80 46.31
N ALA A 433 -15.08 36.64 45.88
CA ALA A 433 -15.71 35.83 44.86
C ALA A 433 -15.81 34.38 45.35
N THR A 434 -16.95 33.76 45.08
CA THR A 434 -17.19 32.32 45.20
C THR A 434 -17.27 31.72 43.80
N LYS A 435 -17.51 30.42 43.71
CA LYS A 435 -17.72 29.73 42.42
C LYS A 435 -18.95 30.24 41.65
N GLU A 436 -19.92 30.83 42.34
CA GLU A 436 -21.24 31.18 41.80
C GLU A 436 -21.51 32.68 41.83
N THR A 437 -20.86 33.42 42.73
CA THR A 437 -21.17 34.84 42.97
C THR A 437 -19.92 35.66 43.22
N VAL A 438 -20.02 36.96 42.97
CA VAL A 438 -19.00 37.96 43.32
C VAL A 438 -19.67 39.12 44.06
N ILE A 439 -19.00 39.60 45.12
CA ILE A 439 -19.44 40.79 45.86
C ILE A 439 -18.70 42.01 45.33
N ILE A 440 -19.44 42.97 44.81
CA ILE A 440 -18.91 44.18 44.20
C ILE A 440 -19.41 45.41 44.95
N TYR A 441 -18.50 46.34 45.21
CA TYR A 441 -18.79 47.63 45.82
C TYR A 441 -18.57 48.75 44.82
N THR A 442 -19.49 49.71 44.81
CA THR A 442 -19.40 50.91 43.98
C THR A 442 -19.45 52.13 44.89
N TYR A 443 -18.46 53.01 44.74
CA TYR A 443 -18.31 54.23 45.52
C TYR A 443 -18.23 55.44 44.60
N ASP A 444 -18.71 56.57 45.09
CA ASP A 444 -18.44 57.86 44.47
C ASP A 444 -16.95 58.21 44.64
N SER A 445 -16.28 58.61 43.56
CA SER A 445 -14.84 58.87 43.60
C SER A 445 -14.46 60.11 44.43
N ALA A 446 -15.37 61.06 44.62
CA ALA A 446 -15.12 62.28 45.38
C ALA A 446 -15.46 62.11 46.87
N THR A 447 -16.62 61.55 47.18
CA THR A 447 -17.15 61.44 48.55
C THR A 447 -16.81 60.14 49.25
N LYS A 448 -16.37 59.10 48.49
CA LYS A 448 -16.11 57.74 48.97
C LYS A 448 -17.33 57.06 49.61
N ALA A 449 -18.53 57.63 49.46
CA ALA A 449 -19.77 57.02 49.91
C ALA A 449 -20.20 55.91 48.94
N ALA A 450 -20.88 54.87 49.46
CA ALA A 450 -21.43 53.81 48.63
C ALA A 450 -22.62 54.33 47.81
N VAL A 451 -22.68 53.99 46.51
CA VAL A 451 -23.66 54.55 45.57
C VAL A 451 -24.47 53.46 44.88
N GLY A 452 -25.79 53.64 44.85
CA GLY A 452 -26.72 52.84 44.06
C GLY A 452 -27.11 53.50 42.73
N GLY A 453 -27.65 52.71 41.80
CA GLY A 453 -28.13 53.17 40.49
C GLY A 453 -27.05 53.24 39.40
N VAL A 454 -25.82 52.79 39.66
CA VAL A 454 -24.74 52.79 38.67
C VAL A 454 -24.72 51.45 37.94
N ASN A 455 -24.74 51.46 36.61
CA ASN A 455 -24.54 50.24 35.83
C ASN A 455 -23.05 49.89 35.81
N ASN A 456 -22.70 48.72 36.32
CA ASN A 456 -21.32 48.23 36.35
C ASN A 456 -21.22 46.99 35.46
N ASN A 457 -20.11 46.89 34.74
CA ASN A 457 -19.81 45.74 33.91
C ASN A 457 -18.72 44.92 34.59
N TYR A 458 -18.87 43.60 34.60
CA TYR A 458 -17.85 42.70 35.12
C TYR A 458 -17.40 41.70 34.06
N TYR A 459 -16.16 41.27 34.19
CA TYR A 459 -15.56 40.20 33.42
C TYR A 459 -14.82 39.26 34.38
N ALA A 460 -15.12 37.97 34.29
CA ALA A 460 -14.54 36.94 35.15
C ALA A 460 -13.98 35.78 34.32
N ILE A 461 -12.86 35.23 34.79
CA ILE A 461 -12.20 34.06 34.24
C ILE A 461 -11.90 33.05 35.33
N GLY A 462 -12.10 31.77 35.04
CA GLY A 462 -11.93 30.68 35.99
C GLY A 462 -12.06 29.31 35.33
N TYR A 463 -11.99 28.25 36.12
CA TYR A 463 -12.03 26.85 35.68
C TYR A 463 -12.68 25.96 36.75
#